data_AF-A0A959C0E3-F1
#
_entry.id   AF-A0A959C0E3-F1
#
_cell.length_a   1.000
_cell.length_b   1.000
_cell.length_c   1.000
_cell.angle_alpha   90.00
_cell.angle_beta   90.00
_cell.angle_gamma   90.00
#
_symmetry.space_group_name_H-M   'P 1'
#
loop_
_entity.id
_entity.type
_entity.pdbx_description
1 polymer ?
#
loop_
_entity_poly.entity_id
_entity_poly.type
_entity_poly.pdbx_seq_one_letter_code
_entity_poly.pdbx_strand_id
1 'polypeptide(L)'
;MWCRTLKSRLWFFFLLSPFLIQAQASADCLGAIVLCSDTTVHITGNSIGEGDFVNPNNDPGCLETIETRGRWFYFEFEDNMPPNSTLEFVLTALEAFPPDYDFALYGPDVPCDSLGEPVRCSF
;
A
#
# COMPACT_ATOMS: atom_id res chain seq x y z
N MET A 1 -14.42 54.19 29.89
CA MET A 1 -14.68 52.86 29.31
C MET A 1 -14.50 52.97 27.80
N TRP A 2 -13.42 52.40 27.25
CA TRP A 2 -13.16 52.39 25.80
C TRP A 2 -13.37 50.97 25.29
N CYS A 3 -14.48 50.74 24.59
CA CYS A 3 -14.71 49.51 23.85
C CYS A 3 -13.94 49.61 22.53
N ARG A 4 -12.83 48.87 22.41
CA ARG A 4 -12.09 48.75 21.16
C ARG A 4 -12.72 47.62 20.34
N THR A 5 -13.31 47.99 19.20
CA THR A 5 -13.80 47.04 18.20
C THR A 5 -12.62 46.23 17.66
N LEU A 6 -12.69 44.91 17.85
CA LEU A 6 -11.78 43.96 17.22
C LEU A 6 -12.05 44.02 15.70
N LYS A 7 -11.34 44.89 14.99
CA LYS A 7 -11.46 45.01 13.53
C LYS A 7 -11.09 43.68 12.91
N SER A 8 -12.11 43.02 12.35
CA SER A 8 -12.05 41.83 11.52
C SER A 8 -10.90 41.90 10.51
N ARG A 9 -9.73 41.40 10.91
CA ARG A 9 -8.59 41.13 10.03
C ARG A 9 -8.21 39.65 10.00
N LEU A 10 -8.97 38.80 10.70
CA LEU A 10 -8.81 37.34 10.64
C LEU A 10 -9.66 36.67 9.55
N TRP A 11 -10.65 37.35 8.97
CA TRP A 11 -11.56 36.72 8.00
C TRP A 11 -10.98 36.56 6.59
N PHE A 12 -9.96 37.34 6.22
CA PHE A 12 -9.39 37.26 4.86
C PHE A 12 -8.38 36.12 4.68
N PHE A 13 -7.80 35.61 5.78
CA PHE A 13 -6.86 34.49 5.73
C PHE A 13 -7.54 33.12 5.59
N PHE A 14 -8.82 33.00 5.94
CA PHE A 14 -9.56 31.73 5.87
C PHE A 14 -10.07 31.40 4.45
N LEU A 15 -10.17 32.38 3.55
CA LEU A 15 -10.75 32.21 2.21
C LEU A 15 -9.75 31.75 1.13
N LEU A 16 -8.44 31.73 1.43
CA LEU A 16 -7.39 31.27 0.52
C LEU A 16 -6.84 29.88 0.88
N SER A 17 -7.42 29.21 1.87
CA SER A 17 -6.87 27.98 2.47
C SER A 17 -7.22 26.63 1.82
N PRO A 18 -8.14 26.44 0.84
CA PRO A 18 -8.43 25.08 0.39
C PRO A 18 -7.52 24.55 -0.73
N PHE A 19 -6.52 25.30 -1.22
CA PHE A 19 -5.76 24.88 -2.41
C PHE A 19 -4.49 24.05 -2.18
N LEU A 20 -4.14 23.69 -0.94
CA LEU A 20 -2.90 22.95 -0.64
C LEU A 20 -3.10 21.53 -0.09
N ILE A 21 -4.34 21.03 -0.03
CA ILE A 21 -4.58 19.65 0.38
C ILE A 21 -4.63 18.79 -0.88
N GLN A 22 -3.47 18.49 -1.44
CA GLN A 22 -3.34 17.37 -2.36
C GLN A 22 -3.28 16.11 -1.50
N ALA A 23 -4.37 15.35 -1.45
CA ALA A 23 -4.30 13.99 -0.93
C ALA A 23 -3.30 13.22 -1.81
N GLN A 24 -2.16 12.83 -1.24
CA GLN A 24 -1.22 11.97 -1.94
C GLN A 24 -1.86 10.58 -1.99
N ALA A 25 -2.48 10.22 -3.11
CA ALA A 25 -2.77 8.82 -3.36
C ALA A 25 -1.41 8.11 -3.46
N SER A 26 -1.07 7.25 -2.51
CA SER A 26 0.09 6.38 -2.64
C SER A 26 -0.10 5.52 -3.89
N ALA A 27 0.92 5.42 -4.75
CA ALA A 27 0.86 4.42 -5.82
C ALA A 27 0.96 3.00 -5.25
N ASP A 28 1.54 2.86 -4.05
CA ASP A 28 1.56 1.63 -3.27
C ASP A 28 0.12 1.15 -3.01
N CYS A 29 -0.10 -0.15 -3.19
CA CYS A 29 -1.39 -0.84 -3.27
C CYS A 29 -2.32 -0.46 -4.42
N LEU A 30 -2.03 0.56 -5.24
CA LEU A 30 -2.95 0.98 -6.28
C LEU A 30 -3.17 -0.16 -7.28
N GLY A 31 -4.44 -0.55 -7.46
CA GLY A 31 -4.80 -1.67 -8.33
C GLY A 31 -4.50 -3.05 -7.75
N ALA A 32 -4.38 -3.16 -6.41
CA ALA A 32 -4.21 -4.44 -5.73
C ALA A 32 -5.28 -5.46 -6.15
N ILE A 33 -4.84 -6.69 -6.39
CA ILE A 33 -5.72 -7.81 -6.75
C ILE A 33 -6.25 -8.42 -5.47
N VAL A 34 -7.58 -8.42 -5.32
CA VAL A 34 -8.25 -9.06 -4.18
C VAL A 34 -8.33 -10.57 -4.42
N LEU A 35 -7.78 -11.34 -3.48
CA LEU A 35 -7.83 -12.80 -3.46
C LEU A 35 -8.95 -13.24 -2.51
N CYS A 36 -10.01 -13.84 -3.07
CA CYS A 36 -11.20 -14.22 -2.30
C CYS A 36 -11.26 -15.72 -1.95
N SER A 37 -10.25 -16.51 -2.32
CA SER A 37 -10.21 -17.95 -2.09
C SER A 37 -8.77 -18.48 -2.13
N ASP A 38 -8.58 -19.73 -1.74
CA ASP A 38 -7.33 -20.49 -1.83
C ASP A 38 -7.01 -21.04 -3.24
N THR A 39 -7.78 -20.64 -4.26
CA THR A 39 -7.58 -21.12 -5.63
C THR A 39 -6.37 -20.46 -6.30
N THR A 40 -5.74 -21.20 -7.22
CA THR A 40 -4.63 -20.67 -8.03
C THR A 40 -5.10 -19.51 -8.90
N VAL A 41 -4.42 -18.37 -8.80
CA VAL A 41 -4.66 -17.20 -9.66
C VAL A 41 -3.54 -17.07 -10.68
N HIS A 42 -3.91 -17.03 -11.96
CA HIS A 42 -2.98 -16.77 -13.06
C HIS A 42 -2.84 -15.28 -13.30
N ILE A 43 -1.68 -14.74 -12.99
CA ILE A 43 -1.36 -13.34 -13.18
C ILE A 43 -0.65 -13.18 -14.53
N THR A 44 -1.26 -12.40 -15.41
CA THR A 44 -0.67 -12.04 -16.71
C THR A 44 -0.34 -10.56 -16.76
N GLY A 45 0.65 -10.22 -17.58
CA GLY A 45 1.22 -8.88 -17.68
C GLY A 45 2.06 -8.50 -16.46
N ASN A 46 2.80 -7.41 -16.58
CA ASN A 46 3.47 -6.78 -15.44
C ASN A 46 2.74 -5.48 -15.16
N SER A 47 2.65 -5.05 -13.89
CA SER A 47 2.45 -3.63 -13.69
C SER A 47 3.70 -2.94 -14.26
N ILE A 48 3.52 -1.88 -15.03
CA ILE A 48 4.61 -1.00 -15.43
C ILE A 48 4.30 0.28 -14.69
N GLY A 49 5.03 0.52 -13.59
CA GLY A 49 4.74 1.60 -12.64
C GLY A 49 6.01 2.29 -12.14
N GLU A 50 5.82 3.28 -11.27
CA GLU A 50 6.91 4.11 -10.71
C GLU A 50 7.86 3.36 -9.75
N GLY A 51 7.52 2.13 -9.37
CA GLY A 51 8.22 1.31 -8.39
C GLY A 51 7.22 0.58 -7.50
N ASP A 52 7.66 -0.50 -6.87
CA ASP A 52 6.95 -1.28 -5.86
C ASP A 52 6.76 -0.51 -4.54
N PHE A 53 7.69 0.39 -4.17
CA PHE A 53 7.60 1.25 -2.98
C PHE A 53 7.92 2.71 -3.30
N VAL A 54 6.91 3.50 -3.66
CA VAL A 54 7.10 4.94 -3.94
C VAL A 54 6.67 5.81 -2.77
N ASN A 55 5.85 5.29 -1.85
CA ASN A 55 5.47 6.03 -0.65
C ASN A 55 6.57 5.91 0.42
N PRO A 56 7.23 7.02 0.81
CA PRO A 56 8.31 6.98 1.78
C PRO A 56 7.87 6.60 3.20
N ASN A 57 6.57 6.54 3.48
CA ASN A 57 6.04 6.08 4.76
C ASN A 57 5.89 4.55 4.83
N ASN A 58 6.07 3.85 3.72
CA ASN A 58 6.05 2.39 3.67
C ASN A 58 7.48 1.86 3.75
N ASP A 59 7.70 0.85 4.61
CA ASP A 59 9.00 0.20 4.75
C ASP A 59 9.07 -0.99 3.78
N PRO A 60 10.00 -1.02 2.79
CA PRO A 60 10.12 -2.14 1.86
C PRO A 60 10.64 -3.43 2.52
N GLY A 61 11.11 -3.36 3.77
CA GLY A 61 11.72 -4.48 4.48
C GLY A 61 12.98 -4.98 3.79
N CYS A 62 13.02 -6.26 3.45
CA CYS A 62 14.18 -6.86 2.77
C CYS A 62 14.17 -6.71 1.25
N LEU A 63 13.20 -6.01 0.67
CA LEU A 63 13.20 -5.70 -0.76
C LEU A 63 14.21 -4.55 -1.01
N GLU A 64 15.49 -4.89 -1.12
CA GLU A 64 16.61 -3.93 -1.12
C GLU A 64 16.74 -3.14 -2.44
N THR A 65 16.03 -3.55 -3.49
CA THR A 65 16.03 -2.87 -4.79
C THR A 65 14.62 -2.48 -5.19
N ILE A 66 14.48 -1.28 -5.76
CA ILE A 66 13.22 -0.85 -6.37
C ILE A 66 12.97 -1.69 -7.62
N GLU A 67 11.89 -2.45 -7.61
CA GLU A 67 11.41 -3.21 -8.76
C GLU A 67 10.26 -2.49 -9.46
N THR A 68 10.20 -2.60 -10.79
CA THR A 68 9.18 -1.90 -11.60
C THR A 68 8.11 -2.83 -12.16
N ARG A 69 8.18 -4.13 -11.84
CA ARG A 69 7.30 -5.18 -12.37
C ARG A 69 6.45 -5.87 -11.29
N GLY A 70 6.42 -5.31 -10.08
CA GLY A 70 5.70 -5.85 -8.93
C GLY A 70 4.17 -5.84 -9.05
N ARG A 71 3.49 -6.54 -8.14
CA ARG A 71 2.03 -6.59 -8.06
C ARG A 71 1.59 -6.58 -6.60
N TRP A 72 0.59 -5.77 -6.29
CA TRP A 72 -0.05 -5.75 -4.99
C TRP A 72 -1.19 -6.76 -4.93
N PHE A 73 -1.29 -7.47 -3.80
CA PHE A 73 -2.38 -8.40 -3.52
C PHE A 73 -2.98 -8.05 -2.16
N TYR A 74 -4.30 -8.22 -2.05
CA TYR A 74 -5.03 -8.10 -0.80
C TYR A 74 -5.80 -9.40 -0.56
N PHE A 75 -5.79 -9.90 0.67
CA PHE A 75 -6.62 -11.00 1.11
C PHE A 75 -7.00 -10.77 2.57
N GLU A 76 -8.07 -11.41 2.99
CA GLU A 76 -8.53 -11.44 4.37
C GLU A 76 -8.83 -12.88 4.76
N PHE A 77 -8.69 -13.19 6.05
CA PHE A 77 -9.11 -14.48 6.57
C PHE A 77 -10.63 -14.47 6.80
N GLU A 78 -11.29 -15.60 6.56
CA GLU A 78 -12.71 -15.74 6.88
C GLU A 78 -12.95 -15.57 8.40
N ASP A 79 -14.05 -14.92 8.78
CA ASP A 79 -14.45 -14.72 10.19
C ASP A 79 -14.55 -16.03 11.00
N ASN A 80 -14.73 -17.17 10.32
CA ASN A 80 -14.87 -18.49 10.90
C ASN A 80 -13.53 -19.26 11.01
N MET A 81 -12.41 -18.66 10.57
CA MET A 81 -11.11 -19.35 10.50
C MET A 81 -10.65 -19.72 11.91
N PRO A 82 -10.24 -20.98 12.18
CA PRO A 82 -9.79 -21.38 13.50
C PRO A 82 -8.57 -20.55 13.96
N PRO A 83 -8.47 -20.22 15.27
CA PRO A 83 -7.26 -19.61 15.82
C PRO A 83 -6.02 -20.45 15.54
N ASN A 84 -4.88 -19.79 15.32
CA ASN A 84 -3.59 -20.41 14.98
C ASN A 84 -3.59 -21.20 13.66
N SER A 85 -4.46 -20.83 12.72
CA SER A 85 -4.36 -21.33 11.35
C SER A 85 -3.10 -20.79 10.67
N THR A 86 -2.61 -21.52 9.68
CA THR A 86 -1.42 -21.16 8.90
C THR A 86 -1.82 -20.57 7.56
N LEU A 87 -1.22 -19.44 7.20
CA LEU A 87 -1.24 -18.92 5.83
C LEU A 87 -0.08 -19.52 5.04
N GLU A 88 -0.38 -20.11 3.89
CA GLU A 88 0.60 -20.58 2.92
C GLU A 88 0.23 -20.05 1.53
N PHE A 89 1.24 -19.62 0.78
CA PHE A 89 1.11 -19.29 -0.63
C PHE A 89 2.36 -19.74 -1.38
N VAL A 90 2.18 -20.03 -2.66
CA VAL A 90 3.26 -20.47 -3.55
C VAL A 90 3.30 -19.55 -4.76
N LEU A 91 4.43 -18.89 -4.97
CA LEU A 91 4.71 -18.12 -6.17
C LEU A 91 5.38 -19.04 -7.20
N THR A 92 4.75 -19.20 -8.37
CA THR A 92 5.29 -20.05 -9.45
C THR A 92 5.52 -19.21 -10.69
N ALA A 93 6.78 -19.11 -11.13
CA ALA A 93 7.12 -18.51 -12.42
C ALA A 93 6.77 -19.47 -13.56
N LEU A 94 5.94 -19.00 -14.50
CA LEU A 94 5.45 -19.79 -15.64
C LEU A 94 6.22 -19.48 -16.94
N GLU A 95 7.18 -18.55 -16.90
CA GLU A 95 7.96 -18.12 -18.05
C GLU A 95 9.15 -19.06 -18.32
N ALA A 96 9.60 -19.14 -19.58
CA ALA A 96 10.73 -20.00 -19.97
C ALA A 96 12.07 -19.58 -19.34
N PHE A 97 12.22 -18.29 -19.06
CA PHE A 97 13.32 -17.71 -18.29
C PHE A 97 12.70 -17.03 -17.07
N PRO A 98 12.46 -17.80 -16.00
CA PRO A 98 11.73 -17.30 -14.85
C PRO A 98 12.55 -16.20 -14.16
N PRO A 99 11.95 -15.03 -13.87
CA PRO A 99 12.57 -14.07 -12.96
C PRO A 99 12.62 -14.65 -11.55
N ASP A 100 13.48 -14.07 -10.72
CA ASP A 100 13.34 -14.11 -9.27
C ASP A 100 12.02 -13.42 -8.88
N TYR A 101 11.26 -14.07 -7.99
CA TYR A 101 10.05 -13.51 -7.45
C TYR A 101 10.23 -13.29 -5.97
N ASP A 102 10.23 -12.03 -5.62
CA ASP A 102 10.37 -11.54 -4.26
C ASP A 102 9.00 -11.17 -3.71
N PHE A 103 8.90 -11.10 -2.38
CA PHE A 103 7.66 -10.67 -1.75
C PHE A 103 7.90 -9.99 -0.42
N ALA A 104 6.98 -9.10 -0.06
CA ALA A 104 6.81 -8.60 1.30
C ALA A 104 5.33 -8.72 1.67
N LEU A 105 5.07 -9.25 2.86
CA LEU A 105 3.75 -9.42 3.45
C LEU A 105 3.59 -8.40 4.59
N TYR A 106 2.52 -7.62 4.53
CA TYR A 106 2.18 -6.59 5.51
C TYR A 106 0.89 -6.93 6.24
N GLY A 107 0.67 -6.29 7.40
CA GLY A 107 -0.57 -6.36 8.14
C GLY A 107 -0.52 -7.18 9.43
N PRO A 108 -1.68 -7.61 9.95
CA PRO A 108 -3.02 -7.33 9.41
C PRO A 108 -3.42 -5.85 9.53
N ASP A 109 -4.43 -5.43 8.74
CA ASP A 109 -5.16 -4.16 8.86
C ASP A 109 -4.33 -2.86 8.81
N VAL A 110 -3.24 -2.85 8.04
CA VAL A 110 -2.43 -1.64 7.80
C VAL A 110 -2.92 -0.88 6.57
N PRO A 111 -3.00 0.46 6.60
CA PRO A 111 -3.37 1.24 5.44
C PRO A 111 -2.21 1.34 4.44
N CYS A 112 -2.54 1.47 3.16
CA CYS A 112 -1.54 1.53 2.08
C CYS A 112 -0.63 2.75 2.09
N ASP A 113 -1.01 3.79 2.85
CA ASP A 113 -0.16 4.97 3.03
C ASP A 113 0.81 4.83 4.21
N SER A 114 0.69 3.76 5.00
CA SER A 114 1.42 3.53 6.27
C SER A 114 1.56 2.04 6.58
N LEU A 115 2.12 1.25 5.67
CA LEU A 115 2.22 -0.22 5.77
C LEU A 115 3.06 -0.71 6.97
N GLY A 116 4.03 0.09 7.41
CA GLY A 116 5.00 -0.32 8.44
C GLY A 116 5.96 -1.41 7.97
N GLU A 117 6.62 -2.09 8.92
CA GLU A 117 7.56 -3.19 8.65
C GLU A 117 6.80 -4.45 8.19
N PRO A 118 7.28 -5.18 7.17
CA PRO A 118 6.65 -6.42 6.74
C PRO A 118 6.78 -7.52 7.80
N VAL A 119 5.68 -8.25 8.02
CA VAL A 119 5.66 -9.44 8.90
C VAL A 119 6.46 -10.61 8.32
N ARG A 120 6.60 -10.66 7.00
CA ARG A 120 7.47 -11.62 6.31
C ARG A 120 7.92 -11.06 4.97
N CYS A 121 9.16 -11.27 4.60
CA CYS A 121 9.66 -10.90 3.28
C CYS A 121 10.68 -11.92 2.76
N SER A 122 10.89 -11.92 1.44
CA SER A 122 11.91 -12.70 0.72
C SER A 122 12.42 -11.84 -0.44
N PHE A 123 13.74 -11.85 -0.62
CA PHE A 123 14.51 -11.18 -1.66
C PHE A 123 15.68 -12.10 -2.06
#